data_AF-A0A1Q7KSQ8-F1
#
_entry.id   AF-A0A1Q7KSQ8-F1
#
_cell.length_a   1.000
_cell.length_b   1.000
_cell.length_c   1.000
_cell.angle_alpha   90.00
_cell.angle_beta   90.00
_cell.angle_gamma   90.00
#
_symmetry.space_group_name_H-M   'P 1'
#
loop_
_entity.id
_entity.type
_entity.pdbx_description
1 polymer ?
#
loop_
_entity_poly.entity_id
_entity_poly.type
_entity_poly.pdbx_seq_one_letter_code
_entity_poly.pdbx_strand_id
1 'polypeptide(L)'
;MEKMYYDRLYENWVSNFALNLHHVWNESSAKDLDPSNNTEYEKENNSAIVIGSGPSVKKHRHLELLANSDYKGTIICCDSALRNALNAGVTPDKFPTFYVTTIDTDQIIRKYYDDPIVDAYGKKIKGIFSTVVNPLVTEHARKAGIKIYWLHSLFDYNEGKKSFNQISALMVRARKQRGLPAIQTGGNVGTSSWFIAWQILKCGLVGLIGINHSWDEETPLVDIISHGSGLNHTEIDRNSSAFEKLFPKIYNPEFNCHCILDPYFQYYSNALKDFIARSPTWVTTINATEGGCIFGKRITCTKFAEFLQKYNK
;
A
#
# COMPACT_ATOMS: atom_id res chain seq x y z
N MET A 1 -15.78 13.68 5.94
CA MET A 1 -15.40 12.38 5.32
C MET A 1 -15.03 11.36 6.39
N GLU A 2 -14.01 11.64 7.22
CA GLU A 2 -13.51 10.74 8.27
C GLU A 2 -14.60 10.18 9.21
N LYS A 3 -15.43 11.04 9.81
CA LYS A 3 -16.53 10.60 10.70
C LYS A 3 -17.55 9.68 10.00
N MET A 4 -17.89 9.99 8.75
CA MET A 4 -18.84 9.19 7.97
C MET A 4 -18.28 7.80 7.63
N TYR A 5 -16.98 7.73 7.30
CA TYR A 5 -16.31 6.45 7.06
C TYR A 5 -16.20 5.62 8.32
N TYR A 6 -15.83 6.25 9.44
CA TYR A 6 -15.79 5.62 10.75
C TYR A 6 -17.17 5.03 11.09
N ASP A 7 -18.23 5.84 11.06
CA ASP A 7 -19.58 5.39 11.43
C ASP A 7 -20.10 4.25 10.52
N ARG A 8 -19.72 4.23 9.24
CA ARG A 8 -20.15 3.19 8.28
C ARG A 8 -19.33 1.91 8.33
N LEU A 9 -18.04 2.00 8.61
CA LEU A 9 -17.12 0.87 8.53
C LEU A 9 -16.78 0.26 9.89
N TYR A 10 -17.08 0.95 10.99
CA TYR A 10 -16.69 0.51 12.33
C TYR A 10 -17.18 -0.89 12.67
N GLU A 11 -18.45 -1.21 12.40
CA GLU A 11 -19.00 -2.54 12.65
C GLU A 11 -18.27 -3.62 11.83
N ASN A 12 -17.94 -3.32 10.58
CA ASN A 12 -17.15 -4.22 9.74
C ASN A 12 -15.75 -4.43 10.30
N TRP A 13 -15.09 -3.38 10.79
CA TRP A 13 -13.77 -3.47 11.41
C TRP A 13 -13.78 -4.35 12.65
N VAL A 14 -14.75 -4.13 13.54
CA VAL A 14 -14.92 -4.93 14.77
C VAL A 14 -15.22 -6.39 14.43
N SER A 15 -16.14 -6.63 13.49
CA SER A 15 -16.53 -7.97 13.06
C SER A 15 -15.35 -8.72 12.43
N ASN A 16 -14.67 -8.11 11.45
CA ASN A 16 -13.50 -8.69 10.81
C ASN A 16 -12.40 -9.00 11.83
N PHE A 17 -12.12 -8.09 12.75
CA PHE A 17 -11.15 -8.32 13.82
C PHE A 17 -11.53 -9.52 14.70
N ALA A 18 -12.78 -9.58 15.15
CA ALA A 18 -13.26 -10.67 16.00
C ALA A 18 -13.12 -12.03 15.30
N LEU A 19 -13.49 -12.10 14.02
CA LEU A 19 -13.38 -13.32 13.21
C LEU A 19 -11.92 -13.71 12.93
N ASN A 20 -11.03 -12.74 12.74
CA ASN A 20 -9.61 -13.00 12.55
C ASN A 20 -8.85 -13.31 13.84
N LEU A 21 -9.40 -12.98 15.02
CA LEU A 21 -8.64 -12.96 16.28
C LEU A 21 -7.96 -14.30 16.61
N HIS A 22 -8.64 -15.42 16.33
CA HIS A 22 -8.06 -16.74 16.50
C HIS A 22 -6.81 -16.94 15.62
N HIS A 23 -6.88 -16.54 14.36
CA HIS A 23 -5.74 -16.60 13.44
C HIS A 23 -4.62 -15.63 13.86
N VAL A 24 -4.98 -14.41 14.27
CA VAL A 24 -4.04 -13.40 14.75
C VAL A 24 -3.21 -13.89 15.93
N TRP A 25 -3.81 -14.65 16.85
CA TRP A 25 -3.10 -15.24 17.98
C TRP A 25 -2.14 -16.36 17.57
N ASN A 26 -2.50 -17.17 16.57
CA ASN A 26 -1.79 -18.40 16.22
C ASN A 26 -0.81 -18.27 15.04
N GLU A 27 -0.94 -17.25 14.18
CA GLU A 27 -0.10 -17.03 13.00
C GLU A 27 1.02 -16.02 13.27
N SER A 28 1.92 -15.79 12.30
CA SER A 28 3.09 -14.92 12.49
C SER A 28 2.72 -13.44 12.71
N SER A 29 3.54 -12.74 13.48
CA SER A 29 3.47 -11.29 13.62
C SER A 29 4.31 -10.63 12.54
N ALA A 30 3.88 -9.52 11.95
CA ALA A 30 4.75 -8.74 11.05
C ALA A 30 6.03 -8.24 11.75
N LYS A 31 6.06 -8.22 13.09
CA LYS A 31 7.30 -7.97 13.86
C LYS A 31 8.36 -9.04 13.64
N ASP A 32 7.96 -10.27 13.28
CA ASP A 32 8.89 -11.37 12.98
C ASP A 32 9.65 -11.15 11.65
N LEU A 33 9.25 -10.13 10.88
CA LEU A 33 9.94 -9.70 9.66
C LEU A 33 10.98 -8.60 9.93
N ASP A 34 11.06 -8.07 11.15
CA ASP A 34 12.01 -7.03 11.51
C ASP A 34 13.43 -7.63 11.63
N PRO A 35 14.36 -7.28 10.73
CA PRO A 35 15.70 -7.85 10.73
C PRO A 35 16.62 -7.20 11.77
N SER A 36 16.15 -6.27 12.62
CA SER A 36 17.02 -5.53 13.56
C SER A 36 17.76 -6.39 14.59
N ASN A 37 17.35 -7.66 14.79
CA ASN A 37 18.08 -8.60 15.63
C ASN A 37 19.24 -9.31 14.89
N ASN A 38 19.34 -9.14 13.58
CA ASN A 38 20.44 -9.65 12.78
C ASN A 38 21.55 -8.59 12.73
N THR A 39 22.70 -8.89 13.35
CA THR A 39 23.86 -7.99 13.40
C THR A 39 24.52 -7.74 12.04
N GLU A 40 24.26 -8.61 11.05
CA GLU A 40 24.75 -8.46 9.67
C GLU A 40 23.80 -7.62 8.80
N TYR A 41 22.63 -7.23 9.33
CA TYR A 41 21.65 -6.46 8.57
C TYR A 41 22.00 -4.97 8.58
N GLU A 42 22.43 -4.48 7.42
CA GLU A 42 22.67 -3.06 7.18
C GLU A 42 21.50 -2.45 6.39
N LYS A 43 20.71 -1.60 7.05
CA LYS A 43 19.53 -0.97 6.45
C LYS A 43 19.88 -0.16 5.20
N GLU A 44 21.06 0.45 5.15
CA GLU A 44 21.58 1.25 4.04
C GLU A 44 21.81 0.40 2.76
N ASN A 45 22.04 -0.90 2.92
CA ASN A 45 22.25 -1.83 1.81
C ASN A 45 20.95 -2.50 1.34
N ASN A 46 19.84 -2.26 2.03
CA ASN A 46 18.56 -2.88 1.74
C ASN A 46 17.59 -1.87 1.11
N SER A 47 17.10 -2.22 -0.07
CA SER A 47 16.11 -1.44 -0.80
C SER A 47 14.81 -2.22 -0.97
N ALA A 48 13.71 -1.50 -1.15
CA ALA A 48 12.43 -2.06 -1.54
C ALA A 48 11.81 -1.29 -2.70
N ILE A 49 11.07 -1.99 -3.55
CA ILE A 49 10.13 -1.39 -4.52
C ILE A 49 8.72 -1.68 -4.03
N VAL A 50 7.95 -0.61 -3.78
CA VAL A 50 6.52 -0.67 -3.53
C VAL A 50 5.78 -0.53 -4.86
N ILE A 51 4.94 -1.52 -5.16
CA ILE A 51 4.18 -1.61 -6.42
C ILE A 51 2.71 -1.33 -6.13
N GLY A 52 2.21 -0.19 -6.61
CA GLY A 52 0.79 0.14 -6.64
C GLY A 52 0.12 -0.26 -7.95
N SER A 53 -1.15 0.11 -8.09
CA SER A 53 -1.98 -0.19 -9.27
C SER A 53 -2.31 1.05 -10.11
N GLY A 54 -1.57 2.15 -9.91
CA GLY A 54 -1.75 3.37 -10.68
C GLY A 54 -1.48 3.17 -12.17
N PRO A 55 -2.11 3.97 -13.05
CA PRO A 55 -2.05 3.80 -14.50
C PRO A 55 -0.63 3.87 -15.07
N SER A 56 0.27 4.58 -14.39
CA SER A 56 1.69 4.68 -14.75
C SER A 56 2.37 3.32 -14.92
N VAL A 57 1.99 2.31 -14.14
CA VAL A 57 2.58 0.97 -14.23
C VAL A 57 2.48 0.43 -15.64
N LYS A 58 1.31 0.57 -16.27
CA LYS A 58 1.07 0.15 -17.65
C LYS A 58 1.66 1.15 -18.65
N LYS A 59 1.46 2.45 -18.43
CA LYS A 59 1.93 3.52 -19.33
C LYS A 59 3.44 3.46 -19.58
N HIS A 60 4.21 3.13 -18.55
CA HIS A 60 5.66 3.10 -18.57
C HIS A 60 6.25 1.68 -18.58
N ARG A 61 5.39 0.65 -18.66
CA ARG A 61 5.78 -0.77 -18.67
C ARG A 61 6.70 -1.13 -17.49
N HIS A 62 6.34 -0.63 -16.30
CA HIS A 62 7.19 -0.76 -15.12
C HIS A 62 7.41 -2.21 -14.72
N LEU A 63 6.39 -3.06 -14.83
CA LEU A 63 6.51 -4.47 -14.46
C LEU A 63 7.43 -5.23 -15.42
N GLU A 64 7.35 -4.93 -16.71
CA GLU A 64 8.24 -5.52 -17.72
C GLU A 64 9.70 -5.05 -17.52
N LEU A 65 9.90 -3.77 -17.19
CA LEU A 65 11.23 -3.25 -16.86
C LEU A 65 11.80 -3.95 -15.62
N LEU A 66 11.00 -4.10 -14.56
CA LEU A 66 11.41 -4.80 -13.34
C LEU A 66 11.70 -6.28 -13.63
N ALA A 67 10.81 -6.97 -14.33
CA ALA A 67 10.95 -8.38 -14.70
C ALA A 67 12.16 -8.66 -15.59
N ASN A 68 12.69 -7.66 -16.30
CA ASN A 68 13.92 -7.77 -17.08
C ASN A 68 15.17 -7.20 -16.37
N SER A 69 15.01 -6.62 -15.18
CA SER A 69 16.13 -6.06 -14.42
C SER A 69 16.89 -7.09 -13.61
N ASP A 70 18.06 -6.70 -13.10
CA ASP A 70 18.86 -7.46 -12.14
C ASP A 70 18.61 -7.05 -10.68
N TYR A 71 17.56 -6.26 -10.41
CA TYR A 71 17.22 -5.81 -9.06
C TYR A 71 17.11 -6.99 -8.08
N LYS A 72 17.77 -6.90 -6.91
CA LYS A 72 17.78 -7.96 -5.88
C LYS A 72 17.09 -7.57 -4.58
N GLY A 73 16.66 -6.32 -4.46
CA GLY A 73 15.97 -5.84 -3.28
C GLY A 73 14.56 -6.42 -3.10
N THR A 74 13.87 -5.88 -2.10
CA THR A 74 12.56 -6.35 -1.68
C THR A 74 11.46 -5.91 -2.64
N ILE A 75 10.54 -6.81 -2.98
CA ILE A 75 9.30 -6.47 -3.70
C ILE A 75 8.14 -6.43 -2.73
N ILE A 76 7.38 -5.34 -2.72
CA ILE A 76 6.16 -5.20 -1.92
C ILE A 76 5.02 -4.78 -2.85
N CYS A 77 4.18 -5.74 -3.21
CA CYS A 77 2.97 -5.48 -3.98
C CYS A 77 1.84 -5.02 -3.08
N CYS A 78 1.11 -3.99 -3.50
CA CYS A 78 -0.27 -3.82 -3.02
C CYS A 78 -1.11 -5.00 -3.54
N ASP A 79 -2.10 -5.43 -2.77
CA ASP A 79 -3.06 -6.48 -3.15
C ASP A 79 -3.52 -6.41 -4.61
N SER A 80 -3.97 -5.24 -5.06
CA SER A 80 -4.47 -4.99 -6.41
C SER A 80 -3.41 -5.11 -7.51
N ALA A 81 -2.13 -4.97 -7.18
CA ALA A 81 -1.02 -5.08 -8.11
C ALA A 81 -0.48 -6.51 -8.24
N LEU A 82 -0.78 -7.39 -7.26
CA LEU A 82 -0.18 -8.72 -7.14
C LEU A 82 -0.29 -9.53 -8.43
N ARG A 83 -1.51 -9.70 -8.94
CA ARG A 83 -1.77 -10.51 -10.13
C ARG A 83 -1.02 -9.98 -11.36
N ASN A 84 -1.05 -8.66 -11.56
CA ASN A 84 -0.41 -8.04 -12.72
C ASN A 84 1.11 -8.19 -12.63
N ALA A 85 1.69 -8.04 -11.44
CA ALA A 85 3.12 -8.25 -11.20
C ALA A 85 3.53 -9.70 -11.52
N LEU A 86 2.80 -10.69 -10.99
CA LEU A 86 3.08 -12.11 -11.26
C LEU A 86 2.98 -12.43 -12.75
N ASN A 87 1.93 -11.96 -13.44
CA ASN A 87 1.74 -12.19 -14.88
C ASN A 87 2.84 -11.57 -15.74
N ALA A 88 3.41 -10.45 -15.31
CA ALA A 88 4.50 -9.77 -16.00
C ALA A 88 5.89 -10.40 -15.74
N GLY A 89 5.98 -11.46 -14.93
CA GLY A 89 7.25 -12.11 -14.59
C GLY A 89 7.94 -11.52 -13.35
N VAL A 90 7.29 -10.62 -12.61
CA VAL A 90 7.76 -10.16 -11.29
C VAL A 90 7.27 -11.17 -10.26
N THR A 91 7.97 -12.30 -10.18
CA THR A 91 7.58 -13.46 -9.35
C THR A 91 8.55 -13.70 -8.19
N PRO A 92 8.13 -14.41 -7.14
CA PRO A 92 9.02 -14.82 -6.04
C PRO A 92 10.21 -15.70 -6.48
N ASP A 93 10.15 -16.32 -7.66
CA ASP A 93 11.27 -17.11 -8.19
C ASP A 93 12.42 -16.21 -8.66
N LYS A 94 12.09 -15.07 -9.26
CA LYS A 94 13.07 -14.06 -9.64
C LYS A 94 13.44 -13.14 -8.48
N PHE A 95 12.48 -12.83 -7.62
CA PHE A 95 12.63 -11.92 -6.48
C PHE A 95 12.27 -12.64 -5.17
N PRO A 96 13.20 -13.36 -4.52
CA PRO A 96 12.89 -14.21 -3.37
C PRO A 96 12.32 -13.46 -2.15
N THR A 97 12.64 -12.17 -2.03
CA THR A 97 12.11 -11.31 -0.96
C THR A 97 10.83 -10.62 -1.45
N PHE A 98 9.75 -11.40 -1.51
CA PHE A 98 8.47 -11.01 -2.11
C PHE A 98 7.35 -10.91 -1.08
N TYR A 99 6.71 -9.74 -1.03
CA TYR A 99 5.59 -9.46 -0.15
C TYR A 99 4.35 -8.99 -0.92
N VAL A 100 3.17 -9.30 -0.37
CA VAL A 100 1.92 -8.63 -0.70
C VAL A 100 1.32 -8.01 0.55
N THR A 101 0.83 -6.79 0.45
CA THR A 101 0.17 -6.07 1.55
C THR A 101 -1.33 -5.97 1.29
N THR A 102 -2.15 -6.26 2.31
CA THR A 102 -3.58 -5.93 2.33
C THR A 102 -3.94 -5.21 3.61
N ILE A 103 -4.57 -4.05 3.47
CA ILE A 103 -5.04 -3.22 4.59
C ILE A 103 -6.54 -2.99 4.55
N ASP A 104 -7.12 -2.95 3.34
CA ASP A 104 -8.54 -2.72 3.13
C ASP A 104 -9.40 -3.82 3.77
N THR A 105 -10.54 -3.42 4.28
CA THR A 105 -11.45 -4.25 5.07
C THR A 105 -12.59 -4.84 4.25
N ASP A 106 -12.73 -4.43 2.99
CA ASP A 106 -13.81 -4.87 2.11
C ASP A 106 -13.60 -6.31 1.60
N GLN A 107 -14.69 -7.06 1.48
CA GLN A 107 -14.70 -8.42 0.94
C GLN A 107 -14.29 -8.45 -0.54
N ILE A 108 -14.53 -7.38 -1.32
CA ILE A 108 -14.22 -7.31 -2.76
C ILE A 108 -12.74 -7.58 -3.06
N ILE A 109 -11.86 -7.30 -2.09
CA ILE A 109 -10.42 -7.52 -2.17
C ILE A 109 -10.08 -9.00 -2.41
N ARG A 110 -10.99 -9.94 -2.09
CA ARG A 110 -10.79 -11.39 -2.32
C ARG A 110 -10.42 -11.68 -3.78
N LYS A 111 -10.93 -10.88 -4.72
CA LYS A 111 -10.70 -11.06 -6.17
C LYS A 111 -9.22 -10.99 -6.56
N TYR A 112 -8.38 -10.39 -5.72
CA TYR A 112 -6.93 -10.30 -5.97
C TYR A 112 -6.17 -11.55 -5.53
N TYR A 113 -6.81 -12.43 -4.75
CA TYR A 113 -6.25 -13.70 -4.27
C TYR A 113 -6.89 -14.91 -4.94
N ASP A 114 -8.06 -14.73 -5.57
CA ASP A 114 -8.79 -15.77 -6.30
C ASP A 114 -8.33 -15.85 -7.76
N ASP A 115 -7.08 -16.27 -7.96
CA ASP A 115 -6.48 -16.39 -9.31
C ASP A 115 -5.44 -17.53 -9.36
N PRO A 116 -5.45 -18.39 -10.41
CA PRO A 116 -4.50 -19.50 -10.52
C PRO A 116 -3.02 -19.10 -10.46
N ILE A 117 -2.66 -17.88 -10.90
CA ILE A 117 -1.26 -17.45 -10.80
C ILE A 117 -0.85 -17.18 -9.35
N VAL A 118 -1.79 -16.73 -8.51
CA VAL A 118 -1.57 -16.53 -7.09
C VAL A 118 -1.41 -17.89 -6.42
N ASP A 119 -2.23 -18.88 -6.78
CA ASP A 119 -2.09 -20.26 -6.28
C ASP A 119 -0.74 -20.88 -6.65
N ALA A 120 -0.24 -20.61 -7.86
CA ALA A 120 1.04 -21.13 -8.34
C ALA A 120 2.24 -20.63 -7.51
N TYR A 121 2.21 -19.37 -7.08
CA TYR A 121 3.32 -18.74 -6.35
C TYR A 121 3.09 -18.56 -4.84
N GLY A 122 1.87 -18.78 -4.35
CA GLY A 122 1.45 -18.36 -3.01
C GLY A 122 2.33 -18.89 -1.88
N LYS A 123 2.81 -20.15 -1.97
CA LYS A 123 3.76 -20.74 -1.00
C LYS A 123 5.09 -19.99 -0.84
N LYS A 124 5.47 -19.17 -1.83
CA LYS A 124 6.69 -18.35 -1.84
C LYS A 124 6.43 -16.87 -1.52
N ILE A 125 5.16 -16.48 -1.35
CA ILE A 125 4.75 -15.13 -1.04
C ILE A 125 4.54 -14.97 0.47
N LYS A 126 5.07 -13.89 1.04
CA LYS A 126 4.76 -13.47 2.40
C LYS A 126 3.67 -12.39 2.35
N GLY A 127 2.54 -12.66 2.97
CA GLY A 127 1.42 -11.72 3.02
C GLY A 127 1.43 -10.92 4.32
N ILE A 128 1.34 -9.60 4.23
CA ILE A 128 1.25 -8.71 5.39
C ILE A 128 -0.16 -8.14 5.44
N PHE A 129 -0.93 -8.57 6.44
CA PHE A 129 -2.37 -8.32 6.54
C PHE A 129 -2.70 -7.51 7.79
N SER A 130 -3.57 -6.51 7.63
CA SER A 130 -4.18 -5.86 8.79
C SER A 130 -5.12 -6.81 9.52
N THR A 131 -5.16 -6.73 10.85
CA THR A 131 -6.09 -7.49 11.68
C THR A 131 -7.57 -7.29 11.34
N VAL A 132 -7.93 -6.21 10.64
CA VAL A 132 -9.31 -5.87 10.26
C VAL A 132 -9.66 -6.20 8.80
N VAL A 133 -8.77 -6.87 8.07
CA VAL A 133 -9.06 -7.36 6.70
C VAL A 133 -10.23 -8.36 6.75
N ASN A 134 -11.09 -8.36 5.74
CA ASN A 134 -12.19 -9.32 5.68
C ASN A 134 -11.67 -10.77 5.76
N PRO A 135 -12.23 -11.64 6.64
CA PRO A 135 -11.75 -13.01 6.81
C PRO A 135 -11.68 -13.82 5.51
N LEU A 136 -12.63 -13.65 4.58
CA LEU A 136 -12.64 -14.35 3.29
C LEU A 136 -11.40 -14.03 2.45
N VAL A 137 -10.87 -12.81 2.54
CA VAL A 137 -9.63 -12.42 1.84
C VAL A 137 -8.47 -13.23 2.40
N THR A 138 -8.34 -13.31 3.73
CA THR A 138 -7.27 -14.08 4.37
C THR A 138 -7.43 -15.59 4.16
N GLU A 139 -8.65 -16.10 4.05
CA GLU A 139 -8.93 -17.49 3.69
C GLU A 139 -8.43 -17.83 2.28
N HIS A 140 -8.70 -16.98 1.29
CA HIS A 140 -8.18 -17.17 -0.07
C HIS A 140 -6.65 -17.07 -0.11
N ALA A 141 -6.05 -16.11 0.61
CA ALA A 141 -4.60 -16.04 0.74
C ALA A 141 -4.00 -17.33 1.35
N ARG A 142 -4.63 -17.88 2.41
CA ARG A 142 -4.21 -19.17 2.99
C ARG A 142 -4.38 -20.33 2.02
N LYS A 143 -5.47 -20.39 1.26
CA LYS A 143 -5.72 -21.43 0.25
C LYS A 143 -4.63 -21.46 -0.83
N ALA A 144 -4.18 -20.28 -1.28
CA ALA A 144 -3.04 -20.15 -2.17
C ALA A 144 -1.69 -20.54 -1.52
N GLY A 145 -1.65 -20.71 -0.20
CA GLY A 145 -0.44 -21.03 0.56
C GLY A 145 0.38 -19.82 0.99
N ILE A 146 -0.17 -18.59 0.88
CA ILE A 146 0.51 -17.37 1.31
C ILE A 146 0.73 -17.41 2.82
N LYS A 147 1.98 -17.17 3.24
CA LYS A 147 2.32 -17.09 4.67
C LYS A 147 1.90 -15.73 5.23
N ILE A 148 0.92 -15.73 6.12
CA ILE A 148 0.35 -14.50 6.70
C ILE A 148 1.18 -13.99 7.89
N TYR A 149 1.43 -12.69 7.88
CA TYR A 149 2.04 -11.90 8.93
C TYR A 149 1.09 -10.76 9.33
N TRP A 150 0.64 -10.77 10.57
CA TRP A 150 -0.37 -9.82 11.04
C TRP A 150 0.21 -8.50 11.57
N LEU A 151 -0.50 -7.40 11.31
CA LEU A 151 -0.25 -6.10 11.92
C LEU A 151 -1.54 -5.36 12.27
N HIS A 152 -1.46 -4.34 13.10
CA HIS A 152 -2.55 -3.39 13.30
C HIS A 152 -2.43 -2.22 12.33
N SER A 153 -3.50 -1.92 11.57
CA SER A 153 -3.65 -0.61 10.93
C SER A 153 -4.15 0.41 11.95
N LEU A 154 -3.55 1.60 11.97
CA LEU A 154 -4.03 2.73 12.75
C LEU A 154 -5.08 3.51 11.94
N PHE A 155 -6.31 3.58 12.43
CA PHE A 155 -7.43 4.19 11.68
C PHE A 155 -8.52 4.82 12.55
N ASP A 156 -8.46 4.67 13.88
CA ASP A 156 -9.44 5.27 14.77
C ASP A 156 -8.92 6.55 15.44
N TYR A 157 -9.83 7.23 16.15
CA TYR A 157 -9.51 8.44 16.88
C TYR A 157 -8.67 8.16 18.12
N ASN A 158 -7.83 9.12 18.50
CA ASN A 158 -7.02 9.07 19.72
C ASN A 158 -7.89 9.27 20.99
N GLU A 159 -8.69 8.26 21.31
CA GLU A 159 -9.58 8.26 22.48
C GLU A 159 -9.02 7.45 23.67
N GLY A 160 -7.71 7.20 23.67
CA GLY A 160 -7.03 6.46 24.74
C GLY A 160 -7.63 5.07 24.96
N LYS A 161 -8.18 4.81 26.14
CA LYS A 161 -8.75 3.49 26.49
C LYS A 161 -9.99 3.10 25.67
N LYS A 162 -10.68 4.06 25.05
CA LYS A 162 -11.88 3.81 24.24
C LYS A 162 -11.56 3.54 22.77
N SER A 163 -10.34 3.83 22.34
CA SER A 163 -9.87 3.53 20.98
C SER A 163 -10.00 2.03 20.71
N PHE A 164 -10.63 1.69 19.58
CA PHE A 164 -10.60 0.35 19.01
C PHE A 164 -9.17 -0.16 18.82
N ASN A 165 -8.25 0.67 18.32
CA ASN A 165 -6.84 0.29 18.18
C ASN A 165 -6.21 -0.08 19.55
N GLN A 166 -6.56 0.63 20.64
CA GLN A 166 -6.12 0.27 21.98
C GLN A 166 -6.76 -1.04 22.49
N ILE A 167 -8.07 -1.20 22.33
CA ILE A 167 -8.83 -2.37 22.80
C ILE A 167 -8.40 -3.62 22.05
N SER A 168 -8.38 -3.57 20.71
CA SER A 168 -7.94 -4.68 19.85
C SER A 168 -6.50 -5.10 20.19
N ALA A 169 -5.59 -4.16 20.42
CA ALA A 169 -4.23 -4.48 20.82
C ALA A 169 -4.16 -5.17 22.20
N LEU A 170 -5.03 -4.81 23.16
CA LEU A 170 -5.15 -5.52 24.43
C LEU A 170 -5.65 -6.95 24.25
N MET A 171 -6.67 -7.15 23.41
CA MET A 171 -7.21 -8.46 23.08
C MET A 171 -6.15 -9.35 22.40
N VAL A 172 -5.36 -8.80 21.49
CA VAL A 172 -4.24 -9.54 20.88
C VAL A 172 -3.19 -9.92 21.93
N ARG A 173 -2.79 -8.98 22.80
CA ARG A 173 -1.79 -9.24 23.85
C ARG A 173 -2.23 -10.25 24.90
N ALA A 174 -3.54 -10.52 25.03
CA ALA A 174 -4.06 -11.54 25.94
C ALA A 174 -3.52 -12.95 25.63
N ARG A 175 -3.15 -13.25 24.38
CA ARG A 175 -2.51 -14.53 24.01
C ARG A 175 -1.18 -14.39 23.24
N LYS A 176 -0.88 -13.21 22.69
CA LYS A 176 0.39 -12.92 22.03
C LYS A 176 1.14 -11.82 22.79
N GLN A 177 1.91 -12.20 23.81
CA GLN A 177 2.52 -11.25 24.77
C GLN A 177 3.32 -10.10 24.11
N ARG A 178 4.05 -10.39 23.02
CA ARG A 178 4.82 -9.37 22.27
C ARG A 178 3.97 -8.45 21.38
N GLY A 179 2.67 -8.72 21.26
CA GLY A 179 1.73 -8.01 20.43
C GLY A 179 2.03 -8.09 18.93
N LEU A 180 1.41 -7.17 18.18
CA LEU A 180 1.70 -6.91 16.77
C LEU A 180 2.27 -5.50 16.62
N PRO A 181 3.05 -5.23 15.56
CA PRO A 181 3.37 -3.86 15.20
C PRO A 181 2.10 -3.15 14.72
N ALA A 182 2.10 -1.82 14.82
CA ALA A 182 1.05 -0.98 14.28
C ALA A 182 1.64 0.03 13.30
N ILE A 183 0.96 0.24 12.16
CA ILE A 183 1.41 1.16 11.12
C ILE A 183 0.33 2.18 10.76
N GLN A 184 0.78 3.35 10.31
CA GLN A 184 -0.06 4.33 9.64
C GLN A 184 -0.44 3.83 8.24
N THR A 185 -1.65 4.17 7.79
CA THR A 185 -2.16 3.72 6.50
C THR A 185 -2.22 4.82 5.44
N GLY A 186 -2.32 6.08 5.85
CA GLY A 186 -2.58 7.19 4.92
C GLY A 186 -3.83 6.97 4.06
N GLY A 187 -4.76 6.13 4.52
CA GLY A 187 -6.00 5.77 3.84
C GLY A 187 -5.86 4.82 2.65
N ASN A 188 -4.67 4.28 2.36
CA ASN A 188 -4.49 3.35 1.23
C ASN A 188 -3.36 2.32 1.45
N VAL A 189 -3.35 1.26 0.63
CA VAL A 189 -2.37 0.17 0.72
C VAL A 189 -0.96 0.59 0.30
N GLY A 190 -0.82 1.53 -0.65
CA GLY A 190 0.48 2.02 -1.14
C GLY A 190 1.29 2.73 -0.06
N THR A 191 0.66 3.68 0.64
CA THR A 191 1.28 4.36 1.79
C THR A 191 1.61 3.37 2.91
N SER A 192 0.73 2.41 3.18
CA SER A 192 0.97 1.37 4.18
C SER A 192 2.17 0.49 3.82
N SER A 193 2.30 0.11 2.55
CA SER A 193 3.44 -0.64 2.02
C SER A 193 4.75 0.13 2.12
N TRP A 194 4.72 1.47 1.94
CA TRP A 194 5.88 2.32 2.21
C TRP A 194 6.29 2.28 3.68
N PHE A 195 5.35 2.35 4.64
CA PHE A 195 5.66 2.16 6.06
C PHE A 195 6.21 0.76 6.35
N ILE A 196 5.61 -0.29 5.77
CA ILE A 196 6.11 -1.66 5.92
C ILE A 196 7.57 -1.75 5.46
N ALA A 197 7.91 -1.16 4.31
CA ALA A 197 9.26 -1.20 3.75
C ALA A 197 10.33 -0.70 4.72
N TRP A 198 10.19 0.53 5.25
CA TRP A 198 11.23 1.08 6.12
C TRP A 198 10.99 0.81 7.61
N GLN A 199 9.75 0.76 8.08
CA GLN A 199 9.46 0.67 9.51
C GLN A 199 9.49 -0.78 10.02
N ILE A 200 9.04 -1.74 9.21
CA ILE A 200 9.05 -3.16 9.57
C ILE A 200 10.27 -3.84 8.97
N LEU A 201 10.44 -3.77 7.65
CA LEU A 201 11.53 -4.46 6.95
C LEU A 201 12.87 -3.74 7.02
N LYS A 202 12.90 -2.50 7.53
CA LYS A 202 14.12 -1.68 7.69
C LYS A 202 14.89 -1.46 6.38
N CYS A 203 14.20 -1.31 5.25
CA CYS A 203 14.84 -0.90 4.00
C CYS A 203 15.18 0.60 4.09
N GLY A 204 16.48 0.94 3.91
CA GLY A 204 16.96 2.32 3.89
C GLY A 204 16.53 3.10 2.65
N LEU A 205 16.22 2.40 1.57
CA LEU A 205 15.72 2.97 0.34
C LEU A 205 14.37 2.36 -0.05
N VAL A 206 13.39 3.21 -0.39
CA VAL A 206 12.08 2.78 -0.86
C VAL A 206 11.77 3.46 -2.19
N GLY A 207 11.73 2.68 -3.27
CA GLY A 207 11.26 3.07 -4.59
C GLY A 207 9.74 2.88 -4.71
N LEU A 208 9.05 3.83 -5.32
CA LEU A 208 7.61 3.78 -5.56
C LEU A 208 7.33 3.68 -7.06
N ILE A 209 6.51 2.71 -7.47
CA ILE A 209 5.92 2.64 -8.82
C ILE A 209 4.41 2.44 -8.72
N GLY A 210 3.65 3.05 -9.63
CA GLY A 210 2.18 2.97 -9.62
C GLY A 210 1.51 3.66 -8.44
N ILE A 211 2.19 4.60 -7.78
CA ILE A 211 1.67 5.39 -6.64
C ILE A 211 1.34 6.81 -7.14
N ASN A 212 0.40 6.91 -8.09
CA ASN A 212 0.05 8.19 -8.72
C ASN A 212 -0.63 9.16 -7.74
N HIS A 213 -1.54 8.62 -6.90
CA HIS A 213 -2.45 9.39 -6.04
C HIS A 213 -3.13 10.55 -6.78
N SER A 214 -3.59 10.29 -7.99
CA SER A 214 -4.26 11.25 -8.85
C SER A 214 -4.88 10.53 -10.04
N TRP A 215 -5.74 11.24 -10.75
CA TRP A 215 -6.21 10.88 -12.08
C TRP A 215 -5.30 11.46 -13.15
N ASP A 216 -5.18 10.76 -14.27
CA ASP A 216 -4.55 11.29 -15.48
C ASP A 216 -5.49 12.30 -16.16
N GLU A 217 -4.95 13.27 -16.90
CA GLU A 217 -5.75 14.32 -17.57
C GLU A 217 -6.75 13.75 -18.57
N GLU A 218 -6.39 12.62 -19.18
CA GLU A 218 -7.21 11.93 -20.17
C GLU A 218 -8.31 11.07 -19.54
N THR A 219 -8.34 10.95 -18.21
CA THR A 219 -9.35 10.15 -17.50
C THR A 219 -10.74 10.75 -17.74
N PRO A 220 -11.75 9.96 -18.17
CA PRO A 220 -13.10 10.45 -18.31
C PRO A 220 -13.63 11.04 -17.00
N LEU A 221 -14.25 12.22 -17.08
CA LEU A 221 -14.73 12.91 -15.88
C LEU A 221 -15.74 12.09 -15.07
N VAL A 222 -16.54 11.25 -15.74
CA VAL A 222 -17.46 10.33 -15.06
C VAL A 222 -16.73 9.35 -14.14
N ASP A 223 -15.54 8.91 -14.52
CA ASP A 223 -14.72 8.02 -13.70
C ASP A 223 -14.09 8.78 -12.53
N ILE A 224 -13.65 10.02 -12.76
CA ILE A 224 -13.12 10.89 -11.71
C ILE A 224 -14.19 11.15 -10.63
N ILE A 225 -15.41 11.52 -11.05
CA ILE A 225 -16.52 11.83 -10.13
C ILE A 225 -17.04 10.58 -9.40
N SER A 226 -17.09 9.45 -10.11
CA SER A 226 -17.57 8.18 -9.52
C SER A 226 -16.47 7.40 -8.80
N HIS A 227 -15.26 7.95 -8.72
CA HIS A 227 -14.06 7.27 -8.21
C HIS A 227 -13.82 5.90 -8.86
N GLY A 228 -14.07 5.80 -10.16
CA GLY A 228 -13.92 4.59 -10.95
C GLY A 228 -15.04 3.55 -10.77
N SER A 229 -16.10 3.86 -10.02
CA SER A 229 -17.26 2.95 -9.87
C SER A 229 -18.19 2.97 -11.08
N GLY A 230 -18.10 3.99 -11.94
CA GLY A 230 -18.98 4.18 -13.10
C GLY A 230 -20.41 4.61 -12.73
N LEU A 231 -20.71 4.80 -11.44
CA LEU A 231 -22.02 5.20 -10.96
C LEU A 231 -22.06 6.71 -10.70
N ASN A 232 -22.89 7.42 -11.46
CA ASN A 232 -23.03 8.87 -11.37
C ASN A 232 -24.18 9.22 -10.40
N HIS A 233 -23.88 9.38 -9.12
CA HIS A 233 -24.91 9.58 -8.10
C HIS A 233 -25.22 11.04 -7.78
N THR A 234 -24.48 12.00 -8.34
CA THR A 234 -24.62 13.42 -8.02
C THR A 234 -24.49 14.30 -9.25
N GLU A 235 -25.50 15.12 -9.53
CA GLU A 235 -25.37 16.26 -10.43
C GLU A 235 -24.47 17.31 -9.76
N ILE A 236 -23.23 17.44 -10.25
CA ILE A 236 -22.29 18.48 -9.80
C ILE A 236 -22.29 19.60 -10.84
N ASP A 237 -22.50 20.84 -10.40
CA ASP A 237 -22.36 22.02 -11.25
C ASP A 237 -20.88 22.23 -11.63
N ARG A 238 -20.59 21.92 -12.89
CA ARG A 238 -19.25 21.85 -13.47
C ARG A 238 -18.65 23.22 -13.78
N ASN A 239 -19.49 24.24 -13.91
CA ASN A 239 -19.05 25.61 -14.19
C ASN A 239 -18.81 26.41 -12.90
N SER A 240 -19.09 25.80 -11.75
CA SER A 240 -18.88 26.44 -10.45
C SER A 240 -17.40 26.48 -10.08
N SER A 241 -16.98 27.56 -9.41
CA SER A 241 -15.66 27.62 -8.78
C SER A 241 -15.46 26.57 -7.68
N ALA A 242 -16.54 25.95 -7.19
CA ALA A 242 -16.47 24.84 -6.25
C ALA A 242 -15.97 23.56 -6.92
N PHE A 243 -16.31 23.33 -8.20
CA PHE A 243 -15.84 22.17 -8.95
C PHE A 243 -14.31 22.19 -9.13
N GLU A 244 -13.74 23.33 -9.54
CA GLU A 244 -12.28 23.50 -9.69
C GLU A 244 -11.54 23.29 -8.36
N LYS A 245 -12.15 23.68 -7.23
CA LYS A 245 -11.59 23.45 -5.90
C LYS A 245 -11.66 21.99 -5.46
N LEU A 246 -12.71 21.27 -5.84
CA LEU A 246 -12.88 19.84 -5.54
C LEU A 246 -11.97 18.96 -6.39
N PHE A 247 -11.74 19.37 -7.64
CA PHE A 247 -10.93 18.62 -8.61
C PHE A 247 -9.76 19.45 -9.16
N PRO A 248 -8.81 19.88 -8.31
CA PRO A 248 -7.74 20.75 -8.74
C PRO A 248 -6.81 20.03 -9.71
N LYS A 249 -6.45 20.72 -10.79
CA LYS A 249 -5.40 20.31 -11.73
C LYS A 249 -4.04 20.73 -11.18
N ILE A 250 -3.14 19.78 -11.01
CA ILE A 250 -1.81 19.99 -10.45
C ILE A 250 -0.76 19.69 -11.51
N TYR A 251 0.16 20.63 -11.73
CA TYR A 251 1.36 20.39 -12.54
C TYR A 251 2.44 19.70 -11.70
N ASN A 252 2.96 18.58 -12.19
CA ASN A 252 4.11 17.88 -11.64
C ASN A 252 5.38 18.30 -12.41
N PRO A 253 6.26 19.14 -11.81
CA PRO A 253 7.45 19.63 -12.49
C PRO A 253 8.52 18.56 -12.68
N GLU A 254 8.50 17.48 -11.89
CA GLU A 254 9.52 16.42 -11.92
C GLU A 254 9.36 15.51 -13.14
N PHE A 255 8.12 15.32 -13.59
CA PHE A 255 7.79 14.47 -14.76
C PHE A 255 7.19 15.27 -15.92
N ASN A 256 7.05 16.60 -15.78
CA ASN A 256 6.47 17.49 -16.77
C ASN A 256 5.10 17.00 -17.29
N CYS A 257 4.18 16.75 -16.36
CA CYS A 257 2.81 16.31 -16.65
C CYS A 257 1.82 17.02 -15.71
N HIS A 258 0.53 17.07 -16.07
CA HIS A 258 -0.49 17.41 -15.07
C HIS A 258 -1.24 16.17 -14.62
N CYS A 259 -1.91 16.33 -13.49
CA CYS A 259 -2.80 15.34 -12.92
C CYS A 259 -3.97 16.03 -12.25
N ILE A 260 -5.06 15.31 -12.06
CA ILE A 260 -6.27 15.81 -11.42
C ILE A 260 -6.41 15.12 -10.07
N LEU A 261 -6.62 15.87 -9.01
CA LEU A 261 -6.96 15.31 -7.71
C LEU A 261 -8.47 15.23 -7.55
N ASP A 262 -8.93 14.28 -6.75
CA ASP A 262 -10.23 14.33 -6.11
C ASP A 262 -10.02 14.45 -4.58
N PRO A 263 -11.09 14.56 -3.76
CA PRO A 263 -10.92 14.65 -2.31
C PRO A 263 -10.18 13.45 -1.66
N TYR A 264 -10.29 12.23 -2.19
CA TYR A 264 -9.57 11.07 -1.67
C TYR A 264 -8.10 11.13 -2.02
N PHE A 265 -7.77 11.37 -3.29
CA PHE A 265 -6.40 11.50 -3.75
C PHE A 265 -5.69 12.71 -3.17
N GLN A 266 -6.40 13.80 -2.90
CA GLN A 266 -5.87 14.92 -2.14
C GLN A 266 -5.49 14.48 -0.71
N TYR A 267 -6.36 13.74 -0.02
CA TYR A 267 -6.06 13.20 1.31
C TYR A 267 -4.87 12.21 1.27
N TYR A 268 -4.90 11.22 0.37
CA TYR A 268 -3.85 10.20 0.25
C TYR A 268 -2.48 10.80 -0.11
N SER A 269 -2.44 11.73 -1.06
CA SER A 269 -1.20 12.38 -1.47
C SER A 269 -0.63 13.29 -0.39
N ASN A 270 -1.47 14.08 0.29
CA ASN A 270 -1.04 14.92 1.40
C ASN A 270 -0.49 14.07 2.55
N ALA A 271 -1.19 13.00 2.92
CA ALA A 271 -0.75 12.09 3.98
C ALA A 271 0.62 11.47 3.66
N LEU A 272 0.79 10.88 2.46
CA LEU A 272 2.05 10.25 2.08
C LEU A 272 3.20 11.27 2.04
N LYS A 273 3.00 12.45 1.46
CA LYS A 273 4.02 13.52 1.41
C LYS A 273 4.43 13.96 2.81
N ASP A 274 3.47 14.15 3.70
CA ASP A 274 3.72 14.59 5.07
C ASP A 274 4.44 13.51 5.89
N PHE A 275 4.09 12.24 5.70
CA PHE A 275 4.81 11.12 6.31
C PHE A 275 6.26 11.01 5.80
N ILE A 276 6.49 11.15 4.49
CA ILE A 276 7.85 11.13 3.93
C ILE A 276 8.68 12.30 4.47
N ALA A 277 8.10 13.50 4.56
CA ALA A 277 8.78 14.67 5.09
C ALA A 277 9.23 14.47 6.55
N ARG A 278 8.44 13.75 7.36
CA ARG A 278 8.68 13.47 8.79
C ARG A 278 9.36 12.12 9.07
N SER A 279 9.69 11.34 8.04
CA SER A 279 10.34 10.03 8.21
C SER A 279 11.73 10.17 8.84
N PRO A 280 12.33 9.11 9.39
CA PRO A 280 13.73 9.16 9.84
C PRO A 280 14.67 9.59 8.71
N THR A 281 15.76 10.30 9.03
CA THR A 281 16.69 10.85 8.03
C THR A 281 17.42 9.79 7.22
N TRP A 282 17.56 8.58 7.75
CA TRP A 282 18.17 7.44 7.06
C TRP A 282 17.26 6.80 6.01
N VAL A 283 15.97 7.15 5.97
CA VAL A 283 15.03 6.66 4.97
C VAL A 283 15.06 7.56 3.74
N THR A 284 15.42 6.98 2.60
CA THR A 284 15.37 7.61 1.28
C THR A 284 14.14 7.13 0.53
N THR A 285 13.27 8.05 0.10
CA THR A 285 12.12 7.72 -0.74
C THR A 285 12.34 8.24 -2.15
N ILE A 286 12.20 7.35 -3.12
CA ILE A 286 12.31 7.66 -4.54
C ILE A 286 10.97 7.41 -5.22
N ASN A 287 10.35 8.45 -5.75
CA ASN A 287 9.20 8.28 -6.62
C ASN A 287 9.69 7.98 -8.04
N ALA A 288 9.48 6.74 -8.48
CA ALA A 288 9.73 6.28 -9.84
C ALA A 288 8.42 5.97 -10.59
N THR A 289 7.30 6.51 -10.12
CA THR A 289 5.98 6.35 -10.74
C THR A 289 5.90 7.06 -12.10
N GLU A 290 6.78 8.02 -12.40
CA GLU A 290 6.80 8.75 -13.68
C GLU A 290 5.47 9.46 -14.00
N GLY A 291 4.71 9.82 -12.96
CA GLY A 291 3.46 10.54 -13.09
C GLY A 291 2.82 10.85 -11.74
N GLY A 292 1.61 11.40 -11.82
CA GLY A 292 0.78 11.75 -10.67
C GLY A 292 1.36 12.87 -9.81
N CYS A 293 0.98 12.91 -8.54
CA CYS A 293 1.20 14.09 -7.70
C CYS A 293 2.23 13.91 -6.57
N ILE A 294 2.92 12.77 -6.48
CA ILE A 294 3.86 12.48 -5.38
C ILE A 294 5.24 13.09 -5.65
N PHE A 295 5.40 14.37 -5.35
CA PHE A 295 6.68 15.10 -5.39
C PHE A 295 6.74 16.10 -4.24
N GLY A 296 7.95 16.61 -3.96
CA GLY A 296 8.18 17.64 -2.94
C GLY A 296 9.26 17.27 -1.91
N LYS A 297 9.14 17.83 -0.70
CA LYS A 297 10.17 17.73 0.34
C LYS A 297 10.53 16.26 0.65
N ARG A 298 11.82 15.94 0.50
CA ARG A 298 12.40 14.60 0.75
C ARG A 298 11.88 13.48 -0.15
N ILE A 299 11.30 13.83 -1.30
CA ILE A 299 10.92 12.88 -2.35
C ILE A 299 11.80 13.14 -3.56
N THR A 300 12.70 12.22 -3.87
CA THR A 300 13.48 12.28 -5.10
C THR A 300 12.68 11.66 -6.23
N CYS A 301 12.54 12.34 -7.37
CA CYS A 301 11.86 11.79 -8.53
C CYS A 301 12.87 11.39 -9.61
N THR A 302 12.65 10.26 -10.27
CA THR A 302 13.51 9.73 -11.35
C THR A 302 12.70 8.78 -12.23
N LYS A 303 13.18 8.47 -13.43
CA LYS A 303 12.55 7.42 -14.25
C LYS A 303 12.80 6.05 -13.65
N PHE A 304 11.88 5.11 -13.80
CA PHE A 304 12.07 3.79 -13.20
C PHE A 304 13.25 3.02 -13.79
N ALA A 305 13.54 3.21 -15.08
CA ALA A 305 14.74 2.64 -15.70
C ALA A 305 16.04 3.14 -15.04
N GLU A 306 16.12 4.44 -14.70
CA GLU A 306 17.28 5.04 -14.03
C GLU A 306 17.40 4.54 -12.59
N PHE A 307 16.26 4.40 -11.89
CA PHE A 307 16.22 3.76 -10.58
C PHE A 307 16.83 2.36 -10.61
N LEU A 308 16.38 1.51 -11.55
CA LEU A 308 16.86 0.14 -11.67
C LEU A 308 18.36 0.06 -12.00
N GLN A 309 18.87 0.98 -12.82
CA GLN A 309 20.31 1.06 -13.13
C GLN A 309 21.14 1.44 -11.89
N LYS A 310 20.64 2.37 -11.08
CA LYS A 310 21.37 2.90 -9.92
C LYS A 310 21.31 1.97 -8.70
N TYR A 311 20.22 1.22 -8.56
CA TYR A 311 19.93 0.42 -7.36
C TYR A 311 19.78 -1.08 -7.66
N ASN A 312 20.53 -1.60 -8.64
CA ASN A 312 20.57 -3.02 -9.01
C ASN A 312 21.25 -3.94 -7.96
N LYS A 313 21.51 -3.44 -6.75
CA LYS A 313 22.20 -4.18 -5.69
C LYS A 313 21.25 -5.13 -4.97
#